data_AF-A0A7J8DZB8-F1
#
_entry.id   AF-A0A7J8DZB8-F1
#
_cell.length_a   1.000
_cell.length_b   1.000
_cell.length_c   1.000
_cell.angle_alpha   90.00
_cell.angle_beta   90.00
_cell.angle_gamma   90.00
#
_symmetry.space_group_name_H-M   'P 1'
#
loop_
_entity.id
_entity.type
_entity.pdbx_description
1 polymer ?
#
loop_
_entity_poly.entity_id
_entity_poly.type
_entity_poly.pdbx_seq_one_letter_code
_entity_poly.pdbx_strand_id
1 'polypeptide(L)'
;MNQSRPGSDGGGEETSFQDHHHRENERIWQQERLHREEAYYQFINELSDEDYRLMRDHNLLGTPGEITSEELQQRLDGVKEQLASQPDLRTGTSPRGTVGSFS
;
A
#
# COMPACT_ATOMS: atom_id res chain seq x y z
N MET A 1 -58.36 30.86 13.32
CA MET A 1 -57.24 30.81 12.36
C MET A 1 -56.71 29.39 12.33
N ASN A 2 -56.57 28.85 11.12
CA ASN A 2 -56.35 27.43 10.77
C ASN A 2 -54.88 27.03 11.01
N GLN A 3 -54.64 26.00 11.82
CA GLN A 3 -53.35 25.30 11.84
C GLN A 3 -53.44 24.11 10.89
N SER A 4 -52.84 24.26 9.71
CA SER A 4 -52.83 23.27 8.64
C SER A 4 -52.07 22.01 9.08
N ARG A 5 -52.78 20.88 9.05
CA ARG A 5 -52.21 19.53 9.05
C ARG A 5 -51.27 19.38 7.85
N PRO A 6 -50.02 18.89 8.01
CA PRO A 6 -49.29 18.37 6.87
C PRO A 6 -49.96 17.05 6.47
N GLY A 7 -50.48 17.02 5.25
CA GLY A 7 -50.98 15.80 4.62
C GLY A 7 -49.83 14.83 4.41
N SER A 8 -50.05 13.58 4.80
CA SER A 8 -49.35 12.44 4.21
C SER A 8 -49.74 12.35 2.75
N ASP A 9 -48.77 12.45 1.82
CA ASP A 9 -48.75 11.65 0.58
C ASP A 9 -47.43 11.87 -0.20
N GLY A 10 -46.76 10.78 -0.58
CA GLY A 10 -45.81 10.74 -1.71
C GLY A 10 -44.31 10.85 -1.40
N GLY A 11 -43.60 9.70 -1.46
CA GLY A 11 -42.17 9.69 -1.87
C GLY A 11 -41.12 9.53 -0.77
N GLY A 12 -41.40 8.80 0.30
CA GLY A 12 -40.41 8.51 1.36
C GLY A 12 -39.41 7.39 1.06
N GLU A 13 -39.44 6.77 -0.13
CA GLU A 13 -38.67 5.55 -0.40
C GLU A 13 -37.46 5.75 -1.33
N GLU A 14 -37.34 6.86 -2.05
CA GLU A 14 -36.29 7.05 -3.07
C GLU A 14 -34.96 7.63 -2.53
N THR A 15 -34.95 8.26 -1.36
CA THR A 15 -33.70 8.78 -0.75
C THR A 15 -32.92 7.72 0.04
N SER A 16 -33.59 6.65 0.49
CA SER A 16 -32.95 5.58 1.27
C SER A 16 -32.07 4.68 0.39
N PHE A 17 -32.43 4.44 -0.88
CA PHE A 17 -31.61 3.62 -1.80
C PHE A 17 -30.30 4.32 -2.15
N GLN A 18 -30.31 5.65 -2.30
CA GLN A 18 -29.12 6.42 -2.66
C GLN A 18 -28.16 6.60 -1.48
N ASP A 19 -28.68 6.72 -0.25
CA ASP A 19 -27.91 6.70 0.99
C ASP A 19 -27.32 5.31 1.28
N HIS A 20 -28.10 4.24 1.07
CA HIS A 20 -27.60 2.87 1.15
C HIS A 20 -26.47 2.61 0.15
N HIS A 21 -26.59 3.06 -1.10
CA HIS A 21 -25.55 2.89 -2.11
C HIS A 21 -24.28 3.68 -1.76
N HIS A 22 -24.41 4.91 -1.24
CA HIS A 22 -23.26 5.69 -0.77
C HIS A 22 -22.51 4.97 0.35
N ARG A 23 -23.25 4.47 1.35
CA ARG A 23 -22.67 3.74 2.48
C ARG A 23 -22.02 2.42 2.06
N GLU A 24 -22.58 1.75 1.06
CA GLU A 24 -22.03 0.50 0.52
C GLU A 24 -20.75 0.75 -0.27
N ASN A 25 -20.68 1.83 -1.05
CA ASN A 25 -19.46 2.29 -1.69
C ASN A 25 -18.38 2.61 -0.65
N GLU A 26 -18.72 3.33 0.42
CA GLU A 26 -17.79 3.61 1.51
C GLU A 26 -17.25 2.31 2.13
N ARG A 27 -18.11 1.30 2.35
CA ARG A 27 -17.64 0.00 2.83
C ARG A 27 -16.67 -0.68 1.88
N ILE A 28 -16.92 -0.62 0.58
CA ILE A 28 -16.03 -1.19 -0.45
C ILE A 28 -14.67 -0.48 -0.40
N TRP A 29 -14.64 0.85 -0.35
CA TRP A 29 -13.38 1.62 -0.24
C TRP A 29 -12.61 1.33 1.04
N GLN A 30 -13.32 1.17 2.17
CA GLN A 30 -12.69 0.83 3.44
C GLN A 30 -12.15 -0.60 3.43
N GLN A 31 -12.89 -1.55 2.84
CA GLN A 31 -12.45 -2.93 2.67
C GLN A 31 -11.23 -3.01 1.74
N GLU A 32 -11.23 -2.23 0.65
CA GLU A 32 -10.11 -2.17 -0.27
C GLU A 32 -8.86 -1.58 0.39
N ARG A 33 -8.99 -0.50 1.19
CA ARG A 33 -7.87 0.02 1.99
C ARG A 33 -7.34 -1.00 2.99
N LEU A 34 -8.22 -1.71 3.69
CA LEU A 34 -7.82 -2.76 4.64
C LEU A 34 -7.11 -3.92 3.94
N HIS A 35 -7.63 -4.41 2.81
CA HIS A 35 -6.98 -5.46 2.03
C HIS A 35 -5.59 -5.04 1.55
N ARG A 36 -5.42 -3.78 1.13
CA ARG A 36 -4.09 -3.26 0.77
C ARG A 36 -3.13 -3.27 1.95
N GLU A 37 -3.59 -2.87 3.13
CA GLU A 37 -2.79 -2.88 4.37
C GLU A 37 -2.46 -4.31 4.86
N GLU A 38 -3.42 -5.23 4.82
CA GLU A 38 -3.19 -6.64 5.19
C GLU A 38 -2.19 -7.30 4.25
N ALA A 39 -2.35 -7.11 2.94
CA ALA A 39 -1.42 -7.61 1.94
C ALA A 39 -0.02 -7.00 2.10
N TYR A 40 0.07 -5.72 2.50
CA TYR A 40 1.33 -5.08 2.84
C TYR A 40 2.05 -5.84 3.95
N TYR A 41 1.41 -6.01 5.12
CA TYR A 41 2.06 -6.68 6.25
C TYR A 41 2.33 -8.17 5.97
N GLN A 42 1.46 -8.83 5.20
CA GLN A 42 1.69 -10.20 4.77
C GLN A 42 2.94 -10.29 3.90
N PHE A 43 3.06 -9.44 2.88
CA PHE A 43 4.22 -9.39 2.00
C PHE A 43 5.52 -9.09 2.77
N ILE A 44 5.50 -8.13 3.71
CA ILE A 44 6.66 -7.84 4.56
C ILE A 44 7.06 -9.05 5.42
N ASN A 45 6.09 -9.82 5.95
CA ASN A 45 6.40 -11.03 6.71
C ASN A 45 6.91 -12.19 5.85
N GLU A 46 6.46 -12.27 4.59
CA GLU A 46 6.89 -13.30 3.63
C GLU A 46 8.17 -12.93 2.87
N LEU A 47 8.62 -11.68 2.95
CA LEU A 47 9.87 -11.18 2.40
C LEU A 47 11.09 -11.82 3.08
N SER A 48 12.12 -12.11 2.27
CA SER A 48 13.44 -12.48 2.79
C SER A 48 14.11 -11.27 3.46
N ASP A 49 14.97 -11.50 4.46
CA ASP A 49 15.79 -10.46 5.08
C ASP A 49 16.60 -9.64 4.05
N GLU A 50 17.08 -10.28 2.98
CA GLU A 50 17.83 -9.60 1.91
C GLU A 50 16.92 -8.66 1.10
N ASP A 51 15.73 -9.13 0.71
CA ASP A 51 14.76 -8.33 -0.04
C ASP A 51 14.18 -7.20 0.84
N TYR A 52 13.94 -7.45 2.13
CA TYR A 52 13.50 -6.44 3.09
C TYR A 52 14.54 -5.32 3.24
N ARG A 53 15.83 -5.67 3.39
CA ARG A 53 16.91 -4.68 3.43
C ARG A 53 16.98 -3.88 2.15
N LEU A 54 16.84 -4.54 1.00
CA LEU A 54 16.83 -3.86 -0.30
C LEU A 54 15.71 -2.83 -0.41
N MET A 55 14.49 -3.23 -0.08
CA MET A 55 13.35 -2.33 -0.11
C MET A 55 13.49 -1.21 0.91
N ARG A 56 14.09 -1.47 2.07
CA ARG A 56 14.38 -0.46 3.08
C ARG A 56 15.45 0.53 2.63
N ASP A 57 16.56 0.05 2.11
CA ASP A 57 17.72 0.85 1.68
C ASP A 57 17.36 1.72 0.47
N HIS A 58 16.51 1.20 -0.43
CA HIS A 58 15.94 1.94 -1.54
C HIS A 58 14.63 2.69 -1.19
N ASN A 59 14.24 2.70 0.09
CA ASN A 59 13.08 3.41 0.63
C ASN A 59 11.75 3.09 -0.09
N LEU A 60 11.62 1.87 -0.61
CA LEU A 60 10.49 1.35 -1.38
C LEU A 60 9.29 0.94 -0.54
N LEU A 61 9.50 0.72 0.76
CA LEU A 61 8.47 0.25 1.71
C LEU A 61 7.32 1.26 1.87
N GLY A 62 7.54 2.56 1.63
CA GLY A 62 6.47 3.57 1.61
C GLY A 62 5.48 3.53 2.79
N THR A 63 4.25 3.97 2.55
CA THR A 63 3.20 4.05 3.58
C THR A 63 2.23 2.86 3.45
N PRO A 64 2.02 2.06 4.52
CA PRO A 64 1.03 0.97 4.53
C PRO A 64 -0.37 1.49 4.18
N GLY A 65 -1.08 0.80 3.29
CA GLY A 65 -2.43 1.17 2.84
C GLY A 65 -2.49 2.14 1.66
N GLU A 66 -1.36 2.77 1.29
CA GLU A 66 -1.23 3.55 0.06
C GLU A 66 -0.57 2.73 -1.06
N ILE A 67 0.48 1.99 -0.68
CA ILE A 67 1.16 1.02 -1.55
C ILE A 67 0.54 -0.37 -1.39
N THR A 68 0.30 -1.04 -2.53
CA THR A 68 -0.15 -2.43 -2.57
C THR A 68 1.02 -3.41 -2.53
N SER A 69 0.78 -4.67 -2.17
CA SER A 69 1.78 -5.73 -2.21
C SER A 69 2.35 -5.95 -3.62
N GLU A 70 1.52 -5.87 -4.65
CA GLU A 70 1.97 -5.93 -6.05
C GLU A 70 2.95 -4.81 -6.39
N GLU A 71 2.69 -3.60 -5.91
CA GLU A 71 3.56 -2.46 -6.20
C GLU A 71 4.89 -2.54 -5.42
N LEU A 72 4.86 -3.06 -4.19
CA LEU A 72 6.07 -3.44 -3.46
C LEU A 72 6.89 -4.47 -4.24
N GLN A 73 6.23 -5.49 -4.80
CA GLN A 73 6.89 -6.54 -5.56
C GLN A 73 7.49 -6.01 -6.87
N GLN A 74 6.79 -5.15 -7.62
CA GLN A 74 7.33 -4.51 -8.82
C GLN A 74 8.54 -3.64 -8.51
N ARG A 75 8.50 -2.88 -7.40
CA ARG A 75 9.64 -2.07 -6.95
C ARG A 75 10.83 -2.94 -6.55
N LEU A 76 10.58 -4.01 -5.81
CA LEU A 76 11.60 -4.98 -5.44
C LEU A 76 12.22 -5.62 -6.69
N ASP A 77 11.42 -6.09 -7.63
CA ASP A 77 11.88 -6.74 -8.86
C ASP A 77 12.71 -5.78 -9.71
N GLY A 78 12.26 -4.52 -9.84
CA GLY A 78 13.00 -3.46 -10.54
C GLY A 78 14.35 -3.14 -9.87
N VAL A 79 14.44 -3.19 -8.54
CA VAL A 79 15.74 -3.04 -7.84
C VAL A 79 16.59 -4.29 -8.00
N LYS A 80 16.00 -5.49 -7.93
CA LYS A 80 16.72 -6.76 -8.15
C LYS A 80 17.29 -6.86 -9.55
N GLU A 81 16.56 -6.40 -10.56
CA GLU A 81 17.05 -6.34 -11.95
C GLU A 81 18.17 -5.30 -12.12
N GLN A 82 18.03 -4.13 -11.47
CA GLN A 82 19.10 -3.13 -11.43
C GLN A 82 20.37 -3.67 -10.75
N LEU A 83 20.23 -4.44 -9.67
CA LEU A 83 21.35 -5.12 -9.02
C LEU A 83 21.97 -6.22 -9.87
N ALA A 84 21.15 -6.98 -10.59
CA ALA A 84 21.63 -7.99 -11.53
C ALA A 84 22.42 -7.34 -12.68
N SER A 85 22.03 -6.13 -13.08
CA SER A 85 22.71 -5.33 -14.11
C SER A 85 23.92 -4.54 -13.56
N GLN A 86 23.88 -4.15 -12.29
CA GLN A 86 24.95 -3.44 -11.57
C GLN A 86 25.10 -4.01 -10.16
N PRO A 87 25.96 -5.02 -9.97
CA PRO A 87 26.19 -5.63 -8.65
C PRO A 87 26.90 -4.69 -7.66
N ASP A 88 27.44 -3.56 -8.13
CA ASP A 88 28.17 -2.58 -7.31
C ASP A 88 27.26 -1.88 -6.28
N LEU A 89 25.99 -1.64 -6.64
CA LEU A 89 24.97 -1.02 -5.77
C LEU A 89 24.55 -1.91 -4.60
N ARG A 90 24.78 -3.23 -4.69
CA ARG A 90 24.49 -4.21 -3.63
C ARG A 90 25.41 -4.06 -2.42
N THR A 91 26.43 -3.22 -2.54
CA THR A 91 27.52 -3.07 -1.58
C THR A 91 27.53 -1.67 -0.97
N GLY A 92 26.36 -1.18 -0.55
CA GLY A 92 26.23 -0.02 0.36
C GLY A 92 26.84 -0.25 1.76
N THR A 93 27.51 -1.37 1.98
CA THR A 93 28.47 -1.58 3.07
C THR A 93 29.82 -1.86 2.43
N SER A 94 30.61 -0.81 2.20
CA SER A 94 32.02 -0.98 1.90
C SER A 94 32.66 -1.88 2.97
N PRO A 95 33.27 -3.04 2.62
CA PRO A 95 34.35 -3.56 3.44
C PRO A 95 35.53 -2.59 3.25
N ARG A 96 35.50 -1.42 3.90
CA ARG A 96 36.67 -0.55 3.98
C ARG A 96 37.65 -1.15 4.96
N GLY A 97 38.30 -2.21 4.51
CA GLY A 97 39.32 -2.92 5.26
C GLY A 97 39.68 -4.20 4.54
N THR A 98 40.45 -4.07 3.46
CA THR A 98 41.38 -5.05 2.83
C THR A 98 41.45 -4.65 1.35
N VAL A 99 42.48 -3.97 0.84
CA VAL A 99 43.89 -4.38 0.75
C VAL A 99 44.82 -3.19 0.53
N GLY A 100 46.07 -3.30 0.99
CA GLY A 100 47.15 -2.37 0.63
C GLY A 100 48.45 -2.54 1.41
N SER A 101 48.96 -3.77 1.55
CA SER A 101 50.38 -3.99 1.88
C SER A 101 51.25 -3.77 0.64
N PHE A 102 52.19 -2.80 0.70
CA PHE A 102 53.50 -2.66 -0.01
C PHE A 102 53.91 -1.17 0.14
N SER A 103 55.11 -0.71 0.50
CA SER A 103 56.50 -1.21 0.59
C SER A 103 57.20 -0.57 1.79
#